data_AF-A0A967C4J9-F1
#
_entry.id   AF-A0A967C4J9-F1
#
_cell.length_a   1.000
_cell.length_b   1.000
_cell.length_c   1.000
_cell.angle_alpha   90.00
_cell.angle_beta   90.00
_cell.angle_gamma   90.00
#
_symmetry.space_group_name_H-M   'P 1'
#
loop_
_entity.id
_entity.type
_entity.pdbx_description
1 polymer ?
#
loop_
_entity_poly.entity_id
_entity_poly.type
_entity_poly.pdbx_seq_one_letter_code
_entity_poly.pdbx_strand_id
1 'polypeptide(L)'
;MNQEIDRNQTLVTALAGAERAGAAQPLDRVQSPELGQILPYLDAALALPAAAAGDAAFLFSQRKFLGSGATTTYRRVLNQVMLPRLLRRLETEIRRSIQRPDLIYDALRAYLILGNKGPMDRSLIQEWFAAEWQQNYPGALNAARREAMAKHLDALLASPLQTYELDNTLVDAARTILSRLPMAQRVYSRLRHDADNTPDWLPSDAMGEMGQRIFTRASGRLWNMGVPGFFT
;
A
#
# COMPACT_ATOMS: atom_id res chain seq x y z
N MET A 1 12.59 -39.60 13.44
CA MET A 1 12.67 -40.00 12.02
C MET A 1 11.43 -39.60 11.23
N ASN A 2 10.20 -39.76 11.74
CA ASN A 2 8.99 -39.38 11.00
C ASN A 2 8.75 -37.85 10.86
N GLN A 3 9.15 -37.04 11.86
CA GLN A 3 8.95 -35.58 11.82
C GLN A 3 9.79 -34.83 10.78
N GLU A 4 10.99 -35.33 10.44
CA GLU A 4 11.82 -34.73 9.39
C GLU A 4 11.26 -35.01 7.99
N ILE A 5 10.62 -36.16 7.81
CA ILE A 5 9.93 -36.54 6.57
C ILE A 5 8.71 -35.63 6.37
N ASP A 6 7.89 -35.44 7.41
CA ASP A 6 6.73 -34.53 7.34
C ASP A 6 7.15 -33.07 7.10
N ARG A 7 8.26 -32.61 7.70
CA ARG A 7 8.80 -31.26 7.51
C ARG A 7 9.29 -31.03 6.07
N ASN A 8 10.08 -31.97 5.54
CA ASN A 8 10.56 -31.90 4.16
C ASN A 8 9.39 -31.96 3.18
N GLN A 9 8.36 -32.77 3.47
CA GLN A 9 7.13 -32.80 2.68
C GLN A 9 6.35 -31.48 2.75
N THR A 10 6.30 -30.81 3.91
CA THR A 10 5.65 -29.49 4.07
C THR A 10 6.39 -28.39 3.29
N LEU A 11 7.73 -28.39 3.34
CA LEU A 11 8.55 -27.47 2.56
C LEU A 11 8.44 -27.75 1.06
N VAL A 12 8.48 -29.03 0.66
CA VAL A 12 8.33 -29.44 -0.74
C VAL A 12 6.92 -29.13 -1.26
N THR A 13 5.88 -29.25 -0.44
CA THR A 13 4.51 -28.87 -0.85
C THR A 13 4.31 -27.36 -0.89
N ALA A 14 4.92 -26.59 0.00
CA ALA A 14 4.93 -25.14 -0.05
C ALA A 14 5.72 -24.60 -1.26
N LEU A 15 6.90 -25.17 -1.53
CA LEU A 15 7.69 -24.89 -2.74
C LEU A 15 6.95 -25.31 -4.00
N ALA A 16 6.41 -26.52 -4.06
CA ALA A 16 5.63 -26.98 -5.21
C ALA A 16 4.31 -26.22 -5.36
N GLY A 17 3.75 -25.66 -4.29
CA GLY A 17 2.60 -24.75 -4.32
C GLY A 17 3.00 -23.38 -4.89
N ALA A 18 4.12 -22.81 -4.45
CA ALA A 18 4.68 -21.58 -4.98
C ALA A 18 5.13 -21.72 -6.45
N GLU A 19 5.70 -22.87 -6.82
CA GLU A 19 6.09 -23.23 -8.18
C GLU A 19 4.87 -23.49 -9.06
N ARG A 20 3.80 -24.15 -8.58
CA ARG A 20 2.55 -24.31 -9.34
C ARG A 20 1.81 -22.99 -9.50
N ALA A 21 1.76 -22.15 -8.47
CA ALA A 21 1.22 -20.79 -8.58
C ALA A 21 2.04 -19.93 -9.55
N GLY A 22 3.37 -20.10 -9.54
CA GLY A 22 4.29 -19.45 -10.47
C GLY A 22 4.33 -20.04 -11.88
N ALA A 23 3.92 -21.30 -12.07
CA ALA A 23 3.86 -21.98 -13.37
C ALA A 23 2.50 -21.80 -14.06
N ALA A 24 1.42 -21.60 -13.29
CA ALA A 24 0.09 -21.30 -13.82
C ALA A 24 -0.05 -19.85 -14.32
N GLN A 25 0.90 -18.98 -14.01
CA GLN A 25 0.90 -17.58 -14.42
C GLN A 25 2.26 -17.24 -15.02
N PRO A 26 2.32 -16.63 -16.22
CA PRO A 26 3.57 -16.13 -16.76
C PRO A 26 4.07 -14.99 -15.85
N LEU A 27 4.91 -15.35 -14.87
CA LEU A 27 5.64 -14.41 -14.00
C LEU A 27 6.55 -13.48 -14.82
N ASP A 28 6.77 -13.82 -16.09
CA ASP A 28 7.55 -13.09 -17.10
C ASP A 28 6.77 -11.97 -17.82
N ARG A 29 5.45 -11.85 -17.59
CA ARG A 29 4.68 -10.72 -18.14
C ARG A 29 4.29 -9.76 -17.04
N VAL A 30 5.19 -8.80 -16.83
CA VAL A 30 4.86 -7.43 -16.44
C VAL A 30 3.94 -6.85 -17.54
N GLN A 31 2.76 -7.43 -17.80
CA GLN A 31 1.75 -6.89 -18.71
C GLN A 31 0.41 -6.71 -18.00
N SER A 32 0.06 -7.59 -17.06
CA SER A 32 -1.17 -7.45 -16.28
C SER A 32 -0.93 -6.60 -15.02
N PRO A 33 -1.59 -5.44 -14.86
CA PRO A 33 -1.51 -4.62 -13.65
C PRO A 33 -2.31 -5.22 -12.47
N GLU A 34 -2.95 -6.38 -12.66
CA GLU A 34 -3.83 -6.96 -11.64
C GLU A 34 -3.06 -7.64 -10.51
N LEU A 35 -3.21 -7.10 -9.30
CA LEU A 35 -2.61 -7.65 -8.09
C LEU A 35 -3.39 -8.84 -7.53
N GLY A 36 -4.71 -8.93 -7.79
CA GLY A 36 -5.55 -10.01 -7.28
C GLY A 36 -5.11 -11.40 -7.73
N GLN A 37 -4.47 -11.51 -8.89
CA GLN A 37 -4.01 -12.77 -9.47
C GLN A 37 -2.74 -13.31 -8.79
N ILE A 38 -1.91 -12.43 -8.22
CA ILE A 38 -0.63 -12.80 -7.60
C ILE A 38 -0.73 -13.04 -6.09
N LEU A 39 -1.87 -12.74 -5.46
CA LEU A 39 -2.05 -12.89 -4.02
C LEU A 39 -1.73 -14.29 -3.49
N PRO A 40 -2.19 -15.40 -4.11
CA PRO A 40 -1.84 -16.73 -3.61
C PRO A 40 -0.33 -17.01 -3.61
N TYR A 41 0.41 -16.43 -4.57
CA TYR A 41 1.87 -16.54 -4.64
C TYR A 41 2.55 -15.70 -3.54
N LEU A 42 2.04 -14.49 -3.29
CA LEU A 42 2.55 -13.63 -2.20
C LEU A 42 2.24 -14.22 -0.82
N ASP A 43 1.05 -14.79 -0.62
CA ASP A 43 0.66 -15.49 0.60
C ASP A 43 1.53 -16.72 0.85
N ALA A 44 1.81 -17.52 -0.20
CA ALA A 44 2.72 -18.66 -0.11
C ALA A 44 4.15 -18.22 0.28
N ALA A 45 4.65 -17.13 -0.31
CA ALA A 45 5.96 -16.58 0.04
C ALA A 45 6.01 -16.02 1.46
N LEU A 46 4.92 -15.42 1.94
CA LEU A 46 4.76 -14.92 3.31
C LEU A 46 4.74 -16.06 4.35
N ALA A 47 4.24 -17.24 4.00
CA ALA A 47 4.19 -18.39 4.90
C ALA A 47 5.57 -19.05 5.15
N LEU A 48 6.54 -18.82 4.25
CA LEU A 48 7.88 -19.46 4.32
C LEU A 48 8.63 -19.22 5.64
N PRO A 49 8.70 -17.99 6.21
CA PRO A 49 9.42 -17.76 7.46
C PRO A 49 8.78 -18.46 8.67
N ALA A 50 7.44 -18.53 8.71
CA ALA A 50 6.71 -19.24 9.78
C ALA A 50 6.90 -20.76 9.68
N ALA A 51 6.83 -21.32 8.47
CA ALA A 51 7.10 -22.74 8.23
C ALA A 51 8.55 -23.12 8.59
N ALA A 52 9.51 -22.21 8.39
CA ALA A 52 10.90 -22.42 8.78
C ALA A 52 11.13 -22.37 10.31
N ALA A 53 10.16 -21.89 11.10
CA ALA A 53 10.31 -21.60 12.54
C ALA A 53 9.77 -22.71 13.49
N GLY A 54 9.18 -23.80 12.96
CA GLY A 54 8.50 -24.85 13.75
C GLY A 54 9.28 -25.49 14.92
N ASP A 55 8.52 -26.03 15.88
CA ASP A 55 8.95 -26.56 17.19
C ASP A 55 9.99 -27.70 17.13
N ALA A 56 11.26 -27.38 17.35
CA ALA A 56 12.25 -28.34 17.84
C ALA A 56 13.38 -27.61 18.56
N ALA A 57 13.56 -27.92 19.84
CA ALA A 57 14.59 -27.39 20.76
C ALA A 57 16.04 -27.73 20.38
N PHE A 58 16.31 -28.22 19.18
CA PHE A 58 17.66 -28.55 18.71
C PHE A 58 17.98 -27.72 17.45
N LEU A 59 19.13 -27.02 17.51
CA LEU A 59 19.76 -26.20 16.46
C LEU A 59 19.32 -24.71 16.37
N PHE A 60 19.63 -23.94 17.41
CA PHE A 60 19.53 -22.46 17.43
C PHE A 60 20.29 -21.75 16.28
N SER A 61 21.31 -22.37 15.70
CA SER A 61 22.14 -21.82 14.61
C SER A 61 21.51 -21.95 13.22
N GLN A 62 20.76 -23.02 12.93
CA GLN A 62 20.05 -23.17 11.65
C GLN A 62 18.72 -22.39 11.61
N ARG A 63 18.05 -22.22 12.76
CA ARG A 63 16.77 -21.49 12.85
C ARG A 63 16.89 -20.02 12.46
N LYS A 64 17.94 -19.32 12.91
CA LYS A 64 18.21 -17.93 12.52
C LYS A 64 18.53 -17.81 11.03
N PHE A 65 19.36 -18.71 10.49
CA PHE A 65 19.80 -18.67 9.09
C PHE A 65 18.65 -18.96 8.10
N LEU A 66 17.79 -19.94 8.42
CA LEU A 66 16.62 -20.28 7.60
C LEU A 66 15.51 -19.23 7.70
N GLY A 67 15.24 -18.69 8.89
CA GLY A 67 14.28 -17.60 9.08
C GLY A 67 14.70 -16.29 8.40
N SER A 68 16.00 -15.93 8.47
CA SER A 68 16.54 -14.77 7.75
C SER A 68 16.54 -14.99 6.24
N GLY A 69 16.82 -16.21 5.78
CA GLY A 69 16.75 -16.61 4.37
C GLY A 69 15.33 -16.46 3.82
N ALA A 70 14.34 -17.03 4.50
CA ALA A 70 12.93 -16.94 4.11
C ALA A 70 12.39 -15.50 4.09
N THR A 71 12.75 -14.68 5.09
CA THR A 71 12.37 -13.26 5.13
C THR A 71 13.00 -12.48 3.96
N THR A 72 14.25 -12.78 3.61
CA THR A 72 14.94 -12.17 2.48
C THR A 72 14.30 -12.59 1.14
N THR A 73 13.91 -13.86 1.01
CA THR A 73 13.19 -14.35 -0.16
C THR A 73 11.85 -13.66 -0.33
N TYR A 74 11.06 -13.55 0.73
CA TYR A 74 9.77 -12.83 0.68
C TYR A 74 9.94 -11.36 0.27
N ARG A 75 10.93 -10.66 0.84
CA ARG A 75 11.26 -9.27 0.43
C ARG A 75 11.67 -9.17 -1.04
N ARG A 76 12.45 -10.13 -1.55
CA ARG A 76 12.83 -10.18 -2.96
C ARG A 76 11.61 -10.40 -3.84
N VAL A 77 10.71 -11.30 -3.46
CA VAL A 77 9.45 -11.56 -4.16
C VAL A 77 8.60 -10.30 -4.22
N LEU A 78 8.41 -9.59 -3.10
CA LEU A 78 7.65 -8.34 -3.07
C LEU A 78 8.23 -7.30 -4.04
N ASN A 79 9.56 -7.13 -4.04
CA ASN A 79 10.21 -6.20 -4.94
C ASN A 79 10.12 -6.63 -6.41
N GLN A 80 10.30 -7.91 -6.72
CA GLN A 80 10.31 -8.40 -8.11
C GLN A 80 8.91 -8.55 -8.72
N VAL A 81 7.90 -8.78 -7.89
CA VAL A 81 6.54 -9.12 -8.34
C VAL A 81 5.55 -8.00 -8.06
N MET A 82 5.50 -7.50 -6.83
CA MET A 82 4.48 -6.53 -6.43
C MET A 82 4.86 -5.10 -6.85
N LEU A 83 6.07 -4.64 -6.51
CA LEU A 83 6.52 -3.28 -6.81
C LEU A 83 6.38 -2.87 -8.29
N PRO A 84 6.85 -3.63 -9.29
CA PRO A 84 6.69 -3.24 -10.70
C PRO A 84 5.23 -3.19 -11.16
N ARG A 85 4.32 -3.95 -10.53
CA ARG A 85 2.88 -3.87 -10.81
C ARG A 85 2.24 -2.63 -10.20
N LEU A 86 2.64 -2.25 -8.98
CA LEU A 86 2.24 -0.99 -8.35
C LEU A 86 2.68 0.20 -9.21
N LEU A 87 3.93 0.22 -9.66
CA LEU A 87 4.46 1.24 -10.56
C LEU A 87 3.65 1.32 -11.87
N ARG A 88 3.37 0.20 -12.54
CA ARG A 88 2.51 0.21 -13.73
C ARG A 88 1.10 0.71 -13.45
N ARG A 89 0.52 0.37 -12.30
CA ARG A 89 -0.83 0.83 -11.96
C ARG A 89 -0.85 2.35 -11.85
N LEU A 90 0.15 2.94 -11.22
CA LEU A 90 0.33 4.38 -11.14
C LEU A 90 0.55 5.01 -12.51
N GLU A 91 1.39 4.42 -13.37
CA GLU A 91 1.57 4.90 -14.75
C GLU A 91 0.24 4.90 -15.52
N THR A 92 -0.54 3.83 -15.38
CA THR A 92 -1.85 3.70 -16.01
C THR A 92 -2.79 4.78 -15.51
N GLU A 93 -2.80 5.05 -14.20
CA GLU A 93 -3.63 6.09 -13.61
C GLU A 93 -3.22 7.49 -14.09
N ILE A 94 -1.92 7.81 -14.11
CA ILE A 94 -1.40 9.09 -14.61
C ILE A 94 -1.82 9.31 -16.08
N ARG A 95 -1.71 8.26 -16.92
CA ARG A 95 -2.13 8.33 -18.33
C ARG A 95 -3.64 8.50 -18.50
N ARG A 96 -4.44 7.82 -17.67
CA ARG A 96 -5.92 7.90 -17.70
C ARG A 96 -6.44 9.24 -17.19
N SER A 97 -5.77 9.81 -16.20
CA SER A 97 -6.18 11.03 -15.53
C SER A 97 -5.55 12.29 -16.12
N ILE A 98 -5.03 12.24 -17.35
CA ILE A 98 -4.37 13.37 -18.03
C ILE A 98 -5.24 14.63 -18.14
N GLN A 99 -6.57 14.47 -18.09
CA GLN A 99 -7.56 15.56 -18.11
C GLN A 99 -8.08 15.95 -16.72
N ARG A 100 -7.64 15.27 -15.65
CA ARG A 100 -8.03 15.48 -14.25
C ARG A 100 -6.78 15.75 -13.40
N PRO A 101 -6.27 16.99 -13.42
CA PRO A 101 -4.98 17.32 -12.81
C PRO A 101 -4.91 17.07 -11.29
N ASP A 102 -6.04 17.14 -10.60
CA ASP A 102 -6.21 16.82 -9.19
C ASP A 102 -5.80 15.37 -8.87
N LEU A 103 -6.21 14.42 -9.70
CA LEU A 103 -5.88 12.99 -9.53
C LEU A 103 -4.44 12.65 -9.95
N ILE A 104 -3.87 13.43 -10.89
CA ILE A 104 -2.49 13.22 -11.34
C ILE A 104 -1.49 13.48 -10.22
N TYR A 105 -1.75 14.46 -9.34
CA TYR A 105 -0.78 14.89 -8.34
C TYR A 105 -0.39 13.77 -7.38
N ASP A 106 -1.38 13.13 -6.74
CA ASP A 106 -1.12 12.07 -5.75
C ASP A 106 -0.57 10.81 -6.42
N ALA A 107 -1.08 10.45 -7.61
CA ALA A 107 -0.55 9.32 -8.38
C ALA A 107 0.91 9.55 -8.81
N LEU A 108 1.27 10.74 -9.28
CA LEU A 108 2.65 11.08 -9.63
C LEU A 108 3.55 11.08 -8.40
N ARG A 109 3.08 11.63 -7.27
CA ARG A 109 3.84 11.62 -6.02
C ARG A 109 4.11 10.19 -5.55
N ALA A 110 3.09 9.34 -5.48
CA ALA A 110 3.24 7.93 -5.14
C ALA A 110 4.20 7.20 -6.09
N TYR A 111 4.13 7.48 -7.40
CA TYR A 111 5.02 6.90 -8.42
C TYR A 111 6.48 7.26 -8.19
N LEU A 112 6.77 8.53 -7.90
CA LEU A 112 8.13 8.99 -7.61
C LEU A 112 8.67 8.42 -6.30
N ILE A 113 7.83 8.29 -5.26
CA ILE A 113 8.24 7.71 -3.98
C ILE A 113 8.59 6.23 -4.15
N LEU A 114 7.71 5.44 -4.80
CA LEU A 114 7.97 4.02 -5.05
C LEU A 114 9.19 3.79 -5.97
N GLY A 115 9.53 4.76 -6.81
CA GLY A 115 10.74 4.76 -7.63
C GLY A 115 12.01 5.26 -6.95
N ASN A 116 11.99 5.48 -5.62
CA ASN A 116 13.11 6.05 -4.86
C ASN A 116 13.56 7.45 -5.36
N LYS A 117 12.66 8.26 -5.93
CA LYS A 117 12.94 9.63 -6.42
C LYS A 117 12.41 10.74 -5.49
N GLY A 118 12.13 10.41 -4.23
CA GLY A 118 11.65 11.35 -3.22
C GLY A 118 11.65 10.74 -1.81
N PRO A 119 11.35 11.55 -0.77
CA PRO A 119 11.23 11.04 0.59
C PRO A 119 10.07 10.05 0.71
N MET A 120 10.26 9.00 1.51
CA MET A 120 9.22 7.99 1.75
C MET A 120 8.05 8.56 2.54
N ASP A 121 6.86 8.48 1.97
CA ASP A 121 5.59 8.83 2.60
C ASP A 121 4.67 7.60 2.53
N ARG A 122 4.63 6.83 3.63
CA ARG A 122 3.93 5.54 3.67
C ARG A 122 2.42 5.71 3.68
N SER A 123 1.90 6.70 4.43
CA SER A 123 0.47 6.96 4.53
C SER A 123 -0.11 7.31 3.17
N LEU A 124 0.56 8.20 2.41
CA LEU A 124 0.11 8.56 1.07
C LEU A 124 0.00 7.33 0.15
N ILE A 125 1.00 6.44 0.16
CA ILE A 125 0.98 5.24 -0.70
C ILE A 125 -0.14 4.29 -0.26
N GLN A 126 -0.28 4.05 1.05
CA GLN A 126 -1.31 3.16 1.60
C GLN A 126 -2.71 3.67 1.29
N GLU A 127 -2.98 4.96 1.51
CA GLU A 127 -4.28 5.59 1.26
C GLU A 127 -4.63 5.57 -0.23
N TRP A 128 -3.66 5.91 -1.09
CA TRP A 128 -3.85 5.89 -2.54
C TRP A 128 -4.24 4.50 -3.04
N PHE A 129 -3.49 3.45 -2.64
CA PHE A 129 -3.80 2.08 -3.06
C PHE A 129 -5.05 1.51 -2.39
N ALA A 130 -5.35 1.88 -1.14
CA ALA A 130 -6.58 1.49 -0.49
C ALA A 130 -7.81 2.02 -1.24
N ALA A 131 -7.79 3.29 -1.65
CA ALA A 131 -8.85 3.90 -2.45
C ALA A 131 -8.96 3.22 -3.82
N GLU A 132 -7.84 2.97 -4.49
CA GLU A 132 -7.80 2.28 -5.79
C GLU A 132 -8.38 0.87 -5.69
N TRP A 133 -7.97 0.06 -4.71
CA TRP A 133 -8.50 -1.28 -4.52
C TRP A 133 -9.98 -1.30 -4.13
N GLN A 134 -10.43 -0.34 -3.33
CA GLN A 134 -11.85 -0.20 -2.98
C GLN A 134 -12.70 0.05 -4.22
N GLN A 135 -12.20 0.85 -5.18
CA GLN A 135 -12.90 1.15 -6.43
C GLN A 135 -12.88 -0.03 -7.42
N ASN A 136 -11.73 -0.72 -7.58
CA ASN A 136 -11.63 -1.81 -8.57
C ASN A 136 -12.17 -3.15 -8.05
N TYR A 137 -12.19 -3.36 -6.74
CA TYR A 137 -12.68 -4.58 -6.11
C TYR A 137 -13.76 -4.25 -5.06
N PRO A 138 -14.93 -3.71 -5.46
CA PRO A 138 -15.96 -3.30 -4.52
C PRO A 138 -16.65 -4.49 -3.84
N GLY A 139 -17.39 -4.20 -2.77
CA GLY A 139 -18.24 -5.18 -2.08
C GLY A 139 -17.53 -6.00 -1.00
N ALA A 140 -18.35 -6.66 -0.17
CA ALA A 140 -17.90 -7.44 0.99
C ALA A 140 -17.12 -8.70 0.60
N LEU A 141 -17.49 -9.36 -0.51
CA LEU A 141 -16.79 -10.55 -1.01
C LEU A 141 -15.32 -10.29 -1.36
N ASN A 142 -14.97 -9.05 -1.68
CA ASN A 142 -13.60 -8.64 -1.98
C ASN A 142 -12.85 -8.06 -0.76
N ALA A 143 -13.46 -7.99 0.42
CA ALA A 143 -12.84 -7.37 1.60
C ALA A 143 -11.53 -8.08 2.00
N ALA A 144 -11.56 -9.42 2.12
CA ALA A 144 -10.37 -10.21 2.44
C ALA A 144 -9.25 -10.04 1.40
N ARG A 145 -9.62 -9.87 0.13
CA ARG A 145 -8.66 -9.60 -0.96
C ARG A 145 -7.97 -8.24 -0.77
N ARG A 146 -8.73 -7.19 -0.43
CA ARG A 146 -8.19 -5.85 -0.18
C ARG A 146 -7.28 -5.84 1.04
N GLU A 147 -7.67 -6.53 2.10
CA GLU A 147 -6.86 -6.68 3.32
C GLU A 147 -5.53 -7.40 3.04
N ALA A 148 -5.55 -8.50 2.27
CA ALA A 148 -4.35 -9.21 1.87
C ALA A 148 -3.40 -8.32 1.05
N MET A 149 -3.92 -7.56 0.08
CA MET A 149 -3.11 -6.61 -0.70
C MET A 149 -2.49 -5.52 0.19
N ALA A 150 -3.24 -4.98 1.15
CA ALA A 150 -2.74 -3.97 2.09
C ALA A 150 -1.60 -4.54 2.95
N LYS A 151 -1.76 -5.76 3.47
CA LYS A 151 -0.74 -6.45 4.25
C LYS A 151 0.58 -6.63 3.48
N HIS A 152 0.51 -7.01 2.19
CA HIS A 152 1.71 -7.14 1.37
C HIS A 152 2.36 -5.78 1.05
N LEU A 153 1.54 -4.74 0.85
CA LEU A 153 2.02 -3.38 0.64
C LEU A 153 2.77 -2.87 1.88
N ASP A 154 2.21 -3.09 3.07
CA ASP A 154 2.87 -2.71 4.33
C ASP A 154 4.22 -3.40 4.48
N ALA A 155 4.28 -4.70 4.18
CA ALA A 155 5.53 -5.46 4.21
C ALA A 155 6.58 -4.97 3.19
N LEU A 156 6.13 -4.55 2.00
CA LEU A 156 6.98 -3.97 0.97
C LEU A 156 7.56 -2.63 1.45
N LEU A 157 6.71 -1.73 1.94
CA LEU A 157 7.10 -0.38 2.40
C LEU A 157 7.92 -0.39 3.70
N ALA A 158 7.85 -1.47 4.48
CA ALA A 158 8.65 -1.67 5.69
C ALA A 158 10.13 -2.00 5.39
N SER A 159 10.48 -2.29 4.13
CA SER A 159 11.83 -2.68 3.72
C SER A 159 12.36 -1.76 2.62
N PRO A 160 13.69 -1.72 2.36
CA PRO A 160 14.24 -0.97 1.23
C PRO A 160 13.62 -1.43 -0.09
N LEU A 161 13.17 -0.48 -0.90
CA LEU A 161 12.62 -0.74 -2.23
C LEU A 161 13.75 -0.90 -3.24
N GLN A 162 13.61 -1.87 -4.15
CA GLN A 162 14.46 -1.98 -5.33
C GLN A 162 14.18 -0.82 -6.27
N THR A 163 15.24 -0.26 -6.83
CA THR A 163 15.13 0.84 -7.79
C THR A 163 14.75 0.28 -9.16
N TYR A 164 13.66 0.82 -9.70
CA TYR A 164 13.23 0.62 -11.09
C TYR A 164 13.40 1.93 -11.86
N GLU A 165 13.77 1.82 -13.14
CA GLU A 165 13.74 2.97 -14.04
C GLU A 165 12.29 3.42 -14.24
N LEU A 166 12.05 4.72 -14.04
CA LEU A 166 10.74 5.34 -14.24
C LEU A 166 10.62 5.85 -15.67
N ASP A 167 9.39 5.93 -16.18
CA ASP A 167 9.11 6.59 -17.45
C ASP A 167 9.24 8.11 -17.30
N ASN A 168 10.45 8.63 -17.56
CA ASN A 168 10.74 10.05 -17.49
C ASN A 168 9.86 10.88 -18.44
N THR A 169 9.44 10.32 -19.59
CA THR A 169 8.55 11.02 -20.52
C THR A 169 7.16 11.21 -19.91
N LEU A 170 6.66 10.21 -19.19
CA LEU A 170 5.40 10.30 -18.45
C LEU A 170 5.50 11.28 -17.28
N VAL A 171 6.60 11.24 -16.53
CA VAL A 171 6.85 12.17 -15.42
C VAL A 171 6.87 13.61 -15.91
N ASP A 172 7.57 13.90 -17.01
CA ASP A 172 7.66 15.24 -17.57
C ASP A 172 6.33 15.72 -18.16
N ALA A 173 5.57 14.84 -18.81
CA ALA A 173 4.21 15.15 -19.27
C ALA A 173 3.29 15.49 -18.10
N ALA A 174 3.29 14.68 -17.03
CA ALA A 174 2.50 14.91 -15.83
C ALA A 174 2.89 16.24 -15.14
N ARG A 175 4.20 16.51 -14.99
CA ARG A 175 4.69 17.79 -14.46
C ARG A 175 4.26 18.99 -15.30
N THR A 176 4.26 18.85 -16.63
CA THR A 176 3.80 19.90 -17.55
C THR A 176 2.30 20.18 -17.39
N ILE A 177 1.48 19.16 -17.14
CA ILE A 177 0.06 19.34 -16.87
C ILE A 177 -0.14 20.04 -15.52
N LEU A 178 0.55 19.57 -14.49
CA LEU A 178 0.48 20.14 -13.14
C LEU A 178 1.03 21.58 -13.06
N SER A 179 1.98 21.95 -13.91
CA SER A 179 2.52 23.32 -13.94
C SER A 179 1.53 24.34 -14.51
N ARG A 180 0.58 23.89 -15.34
CA ARG A 180 -0.51 24.70 -15.92
C ARG A 180 -1.64 24.95 -14.93
N LEU A 181 -1.67 24.27 -13.78
CA LEU A 181 -2.61 24.58 -12.72
C LEU A 181 -2.27 25.94 -12.08
N PRO A 182 -3.27 26.82 -11.88
CA PRO A 182 -3.07 28.08 -11.19
C PRO A 182 -2.43 27.86 -9.83
N MET A 183 -1.49 28.73 -9.45
CA MET A 183 -0.73 28.70 -8.19
C MET A 183 -1.62 28.40 -6.96
N ALA A 184 -2.85 28.91 -6.95
CA ALA A 184 -3.85 28.70 -5.90
C ALA A 184 -4.19 27.23 -5.63
N GLN A 185 -4.27 26.36 -6.65
CA GLN A 185 -4.56 24.93 -6.44
C GLN A 185 -3.34 24.17 -5.90
N ARG A 186 -2.13 24.55 -6.32
CA ARG A 186 -0.89 24.01 -5.74
C ARG A 186 -0.72 24.41 -4.27
N VAL A 187 -1.07 25.65 -3.95
CA VAL A 187 -1.10 26.14 -2.57
C VAL A 187 -2.19 25.44 -1.78
N TYR A 188 -3.39 25.22 -2.35
CA TYR A 188 -4.46 24.47 -1.71
C TYR A 188 -4.08 23.02 -1.41
N SER A 189 -3.50 22.29 -2.37
CA SER A 189 -3.02 20.91 -2.15
C SER A 189 -1.91 20.85 -1.10
N ARG A 190 -1.01 21.85 -1.07
CA ARG A 190 0.05 21.94 -0.05
C ARG A 190 -0.53 22.26 1.33
N LEU A 191 -1.41 23.26 1.43
CA LEU A 191 -2.13 23.60 2.66
C LEU A 191 -2.96 22.43 3.19
N ARG A 192 -3.59 21.66 2.29
CA ARG A 192 -4.37 20.49 2.67
C ARG A 192 -3.49 19.39 3.28
N HIS A 193 -2.35 19.11 2.66
CA HIS A 193 -1.40 18.14 3.19
C HIS A 193 -0.77 18.60 4.53
N ASP A 194 -0.47 19.89 4.68
CA ASP A 194 0.03 20.45 5.95
C ASP A 194 -1.04 20.38 7.06
N ALA A 195 -2.31 20.52 6.69
CA ALA A 195 -3.44 20.49 7.60
C ALA A 195 -3.89 19.10 8.06
N ASP A 196 -3.44 18.01 7.44
CA ASP A 196 -3.73 16.65 7.92
C ASP A 196 -3.17 16.41 9.34
N ASN A 197 -2.24 17.25 9.80
CA ASN A 197 -1.71 17.25 11.17
C ASN A 197 -2.47 18.17 12.15
N THR A 198 -3.52 18.85 11.69
CA THR A 198 -4.32 19.76 12.52
C THR A 198 -5.53 19.00 13.05
N PRO A 199 -5.71 18.91 14.39
CA PRO A 199 -6.88 18.23 14.95
C PRO A 199 -8.16 18.96 14.54
N ASP A 200 -9.22 18.19 14.33
CA ASP A 200 -10.55 18.74 14.07
C ASP A 200 -10.99 19.67 15.20
N TRP A 201 -11.51 20.83 14.83
CA TRP A 201 -12.08 21.75 15.80
C TRP A 201 -13.45 21.25 16.25
N LEU A 202 -13.58 20.95 17.53
CA LEU A 202 -14.82 20.49 18.13
C LEU A 202 -15.57 21.68 18.75
N PRO A 203 -16.83 21.94 18.36
CA PRO A 203 -17.65 22.96 19.02
C PRO A 203 -17.75 22.76 20.54
N SER A 204 -17.72 21.50 21.01
CA SER A 204 -17.73 21.17 22.43
C SER A 204 -16.57 21.78 23.21
N ASP A 205 -15.38 21.87 22.60
CA ASP A 205 -14.16 22.31 23.27
C ASP A 205 -14.15 23.83 23.47
N ALA A 206 -14.71 24.57 22.52
CA ALA A 206 -14.84 26.02 22.62
C ALA A 206 -15.97 26.49 23.57
N MET A 207 -16.99 25.66 23.79
CA MET A 207 -18.19 26.02 24.55
C MET A 207 -18.15 25.58 26.02
N GLY A 208 -17.27 24.63 26.36
CA GLY A 208 -17.18 24.04 27.70
C GLY A 208 -18.39 23.18 28.09
N GLU A 209 -18.31 22.48 29.23
CA GLU A 209 -19.34 21.51 29.65
C GLU A 209 -20.75 22.11 29.79
N MET A 210 -20.84 23.37 30.20
CA MET A 210 -22.13 24.06 30.38
C MET A 210 -22.73 24.55 29.04
N GLY A 211 -21.90 24.87 28.05
CA GLY A 211 -22.37 25.39 26.76
C GLY A 211 -23.20 24.38 25.97
N GLN A 212 -22.92 23.08 26.13
CA GLN A 212 -23.69 22.01 25.47
C GLN A 212 -25.15 21.93 25.93
N ARG A 213 -25.48 22.46 27.11
CA ARG A 213 -26.84 22.44 27.68
C ARG A 213 -27.68 23.65 27.30
N ILE A 214 -27.04 24.76 26.94
CA ILE A 214 -27.70 26.06 26.75
C ILE A 214 -27.85 26.38 25.26
N PHE A 215 -26.94 25.89 24.43
CA PHE A 215 -26.97 26.11 22.99
C PHE A 215 -27.49 24.87 22.24
N THR A 216 -28.13 25.12 21.11
CA THR A 216 -28.58 24.09 20.16
C THR A 216 -27.92 24.32 18.81
N ARG A 217 -27.41 23.27 18.17
CA ARG A 217 -26.74 23.39 16.87
C ARG A 217 -27.81 23.61 15.80
N ALA A 218 -27.73 24.72 15.06
CA ALA A 218 -28.70 25.04 14.00
C ALA A 218 -28.80 23.96 12.90
N SER A 219 -27.73 23.20 12.68
CA SER A 219 -27.68 22.09 11.71
C SER A 219 -28.22 20.75 12.23
N GLY A 220 -28.57 20.65 13.52
CA GLY A 220 -29.07 19.40 14.14
C GLY A 220 -28.02 18.29 14.32
N ARG A 221 -26.76 18.49 13.91
CA ARG A 221 -25.67 17.51 14.11
C ARG A 221 -25.19 17.48 15.55
N LEU A 222 -24.63 16.34 15.97
CA LEU A 222 -24.04 16.18 17.31
C LEU A 222 -22.88 17.17 17.54
N TRP A 223 -22.66 17.55 18.81
CA TRP A 223 -21.62 18.51 19.20
C TRP A 223 -20.19 17.96 19.12
N ASN A 224 -20.05 16.63 19.18
CA ASN A 224 -18.79 15.90 18.98
C ASN A 224 -18.43 15.70 17.49
N MET A 225 -19.26 16.16 16.55
CA MET A 225 -18.88 16.24 15.14
C MET A 225 -18.20 17.58 14.88
N GLY A 226 -16.87 17.53 14.85
CA GLY A 226 -16.00 18.67 14.58
C GLY A 226 -16.07 19.19 13.16
N VAL A 227 -15.52 20.38 12.98
CA VAL A 227 -15.15 20.93 11.67
C VAL A 227 -13.73 20.44 11.39
N PRO A 228 -13.44 19.85 10.20
CA PRO A 228 -12.09 19.36 9.91
C PRO A 228 -11.05 20.45 10.16
N GLY A 229 -9.93 20.11 10.81
CA GLY A 229 -8.92 21.10 11.24
C GLY A 229 -8.43 22.00 10.10
N PHE A 230 -8.47 21.51 8.86
CA PHE A 230 -8.21 22.29 7.65
C PHE A 230 -9.07 23.57 7.48
N PHE A 231 -10.28 23.61 8.03
CA PHE A 231 -11.21 24.74 7.86
C PHE A 231 -11.27 25.68 9.09
N THR A 232 -10.43 25.44 10.10
CA THR A 232 -10.44 26.16 11.38
C THR A 232 -9.09 26.75 11.70
#